data_AF-W9BM20-F1
#
_entry.id   AF-W9BM20-F1
#
_cell.length_a   1.000
_cell.length_b   1.000
_cell.length_c   1.000
_cell.angle_alpha   90.00
_cell.angle_beta   90.00
_cell.angle_gamma   90.00
#
_symmetry.space_group_name_H-M   'P 1'
#
loop_
_entity.id
_entity.type
_entity.pdbx_description
1 polymer ?
#
loop_
_entity_poly.entity_id
_entity_poly.type
_entity_poly.pdbx_seq_one_letter_code
_entity_poly.pdbx_strand_id
1 'polypeptide(L)'
;MFGAACGRDSPYRSYTWETLSLLTRNAQARLDALGMPTHVAETRSRIALAAFQGFIIEYFTADEPSVVDETFARFVDEFLLAPFGPSAPDRGRG
;
A
#
# COMPACT_ATOMS: atom_id res chain seq x y z
N MET A 1 -10.02 -5.08 -12.13
CA MET A 1 -9.25 -4.52 -13.27
C MET A 1 -7.78 -4.98 -13.25
N PHE A 2 -7.05 -4.80 -12.14
CA PHE A 2 -5.63 -5.19 -12.06
C PHE A 2 -5.36 -6.69 -12.22
N GLY A 3 -6.21 -7.56 -11.67
CA GLY A 3 -6.07 -9.02 -11.84
C GLY A 3 -6.18 -9.53 -13.29
N ALA A 4 -6.97 -8.87 -14.15
CA ALA A 4 -7.12 -9.23 -15.57
C ALA A 4 -5.95 -8.74 -16.45
N ALA A 5 -5.10 -7.85 -15.92
CA ALA A 5 -3.93 -7.31 -16.61
C ALA A 5 -2.62 -8.04 -16.22
N CYS A 6 -2.66 -8.95 -15.25
CA CYS A 6 -1.49 -9.72 -14.81
C CYS A 6 -1.01 -10.76 -15.83
N GLY A 7 -1.82 -11.10 -16.82
CA GLY A 7 -1.43 -11.99 -17.92
C GLY A 7 -0.38 -11.34 -18.82
N ARG A 8 0.69 -12.07 -19.15
CA ARG A 8 1.76 -11.59 -20.05
C ARG A 8 1.24 -11.07 -21.39
N ASP A 9 0.15 -11.67 -21.88
CA ASP A 9 -0.48 -11.38 -23.18
C ASP A 9 -1.72 -10.49 -23.06
N SER A 10 -1.97 -9.89 -21.89
CA SER A 10 -3.13 -9.01 -21.72
C SER A 10 -2.97 -7.74 -22.57
N PRO A 11 -3.97 -7.36 -23.38
CA PRO A 11 -3.92 -6.12 -24.17
C PRO A 11 -3.86 -4.87 -23.28
N TYR A 12 -4.21 -4.99 -22.00
CA TYR A 12 -4.17 -3.90 -21.02
C TYR A 12 -2.86 -3.85 -20.21
N ARG A 13 -1.94 -4.80 -20.42
CA ARG A 13 -0.73 -4.95 -19.60
C ARG A 13 0.11 -3.67 -19.52
N SER A 14 0.44 -3.05 -20.65
CA SER A 14 1.29 -1.85 -20.67
C SER A 14 0.63 -0.70 -19.93
N TYR A 15 -0.63 -0.44 -20.24
CA TYR A 15 -1.41 0.61 -19.57
C TYR A 15 -1.51 0.37 -18.05
N THR A 16 -1.85 -0.85 -17.64
CA THR A 16 -1.94 -1.19 -16.21
C THR A 16 -0.58 -1.09 -15.51
N TRP A 17 0.49 -1.54 -16.15
CA TRP A 17 1.85 -1.46 -15.61
C TRP A 17 2.31 -0.01 -15.43
N GLU A 18 2.11 0.84 -16.44
CA GLU A 18 2.47 2.26 -16.38
C GLU A 18 1.69 2.99 -15.30
N THR A 19 0.39 2.73 -15.22
CA THR A 19 -0.49 3.31 -14.19
C THR A 19 -0.05 2.87 -12.79
N LEU A 20 0.17 1.57 -12.55
CA LEU A 20 0.66 1.07 -11.27
C LEU A 20 2.03 1.66 -10.91
N SER A 21 2.92 1.78 -11.89
CA SER A 21 4.25 2.35 -11.70
C SER A 21 4.17 3.84 -11.30
N LEU A 22 3.29 4.61 -11.93
CA LEU A 22 3.04 6.01 -11.59
C LEU A 22 2.44 6.14 -10.18
N LEU A 23 1.42 5.35 -9.86
CA LEU A 23 0.79 5.35 -8.54
C LEU A 23 1.79 4.97 -7.44
N THR A 24 2.61 3.94 -7.68
CA THR A 24 3.63 3.49 -6.72
C THR A 24 4.67 4.57 -6.47
N ARG A 25 5.22 5.20 -7.51
CA ARG A 25 6.18 6.31 -7.35
C ARG A 25 5.58 7.50 -6.60
N ASN A 26 4.33 7.85 -6.92
CA ASN A 26 3.62 8.95 -6.28
C ASN A 26 3.30 8.67 -4.81
N ALA A 27 2.95 7.43 -4.47
CA ALA A 27 2.70 7.02 -3.09
C ALA A 27 4.02 6.96 -2.29
N GLN A 28 5.07 6.39 -2.88
CA GLN A 28 6.41 6.37 -2.28
C GLN A 28 6.92 7.78 -1.99
N ALA A 29 6.85 8.70 -2.95
CA ALA A 29 7.31 10.08 -2.78
C ALA A 29 6.58 10.81 -1.63
N ARG A 30 5.28 10.52 -1.43
CA ARG A 30 4.52 11.07 -0.31
C ARG A 30 4.99 10.52 1.03
N LEU A 31 5.24 9.22 1.13
CA LEU A 31 5.75 8.61 2.37
C LEU A 31 7.18 9.08 2.69
N ASP A 32 8.01 9.21 1.66
CA ASP A 32 9.39 9.75 1.77
C ASP A 32 9.36 11.21 2.28
N ALA A 33 8.41 12.02 1.81
CA ALA A 33 8.18 13.39 2.30
C ALA A 33 7.72 13.46 3.78
N LEU A 34 7.22 12.36 4.35
CA LEU A 34 6.93 12.24 5.79
C LEU A 34 8.15 11.82 6.62
N GLY A 35 9.33 11.74 6.00
CA GLY A 35 10.58 11.31 6.63
C GLY A 35 10.75 9.79 6.71
N MET A 36 9.90 9.02 6.03
CA MET A 36 10.03 7.56 5.97
C MET A 36 11.25 7.17 5.14
N PRO A 37 12.13 6.25 5.61
CA PRO A 37 13.24 5.77 4.81
C PRO A 37 12.77 5.22 3.46
N THR A 38 13.47 5.57 2.39
CA THR A 38 13.04 5.30 1.01
C THR A 38 12.67 3.83 0.75
N HIS A 39 13.40 2.86 1.30
CA HIS A 39 13.09 1.43 1.16
C HIS A 39 11.83 0.99 1.92
N VAL A 40 11.53 1.64 3.05
CA VAL A 40 10.28 1.44 3.80
C VAL A 40 9.12 2.07 3.04
N ALA A 41 9.31 3.29 2.52
CA ALA A 41 8.33 3.98 1.68
C ALA A 41 7.99 3.18 0.41
N GLU A 42 9.00 2.60 -0.26
CA GLU A 42 8.81 1.71 -1.41
C GLU A 42 7.97 0.48 -1.03
N THR A 43 8.30 -0.19 0.08
CA THR A 43 7.61 -1.40 0.51
C THR A 43 6.15 -1.10 0.91
N ARG A 44 5.95 -0.07 1.75
CA ARG A 44 4.62 0.30 2.25
C ARG A 44 3.72 0.86 1.15
N SER A 45 4.25 1.60 0.18
CA SER A 45 3.46 2.09 -0.96
C SER A 45 2.91 0.95 -1.83
N ARG A 46 3.71 -0.09 -2.10
CA ARG A 46 3.25 -1.27 -2.84
C ARG A 46 2.14 -2.01 -2.10
N ILE A 47 2.32 -2.22 -0.79
CA ILE A 47 1.33 -2.91 0.04
C ILE A 47 0.05 -2.09 0.15
N ALA A 48 0.15 -0.77 0.34
CA ALA A 48 -1.02 0.13 0.39
C ALA A 48 -1.83 0.09 -0.90
N LEU A 49 -1.18 0.11 -2.07
CA LEU A 49 -1.88 0.03 -3.35
C LEU A 49 -2.60 -1.32 -3.55
N ALA A 50 -2.00 -2.41 -3.09
CA ALA A 50 -2.66 -3.73 -3.09
C ALA A 50 -3.84 -3.77 -2.11
N ALA A 51 -3.68 -3.23 -0.91
CA ALA A 51 -4.73 -3.16 0.10
C ALA A 51 -5.91 -2.30 -0.36
N PHE A 52 -5.67 -1.15 -1.01
CA PHE A 52 -6.73 -0.31 -1.58
C PHE A 52 -7.57 -1.04 -2.61
N GLN A 53 -6.99 -1.93 -3.41
CA GLN A 53 -7.79 -2.77 -4.31
C GLN A 53 -8.75 -3.68 -3.53
N GLY A 54 -8.28 -4.28 -2.43
CA GLY A 54 -9.11 -5.06 -1.52
C GLY A 54 -10.25 -4.24 -0.92
N PHE A 55 -9.92 -3.09 -0.33
CA PHE A 55 -10.91 -2.19 0.29
C PHE A 55 -11.96 -1.69 -0.70
N ILE A 56 -11.57 -1.34 -1.93
CA ILE A 56 -12.53 -0.92 -2.96
C ILE A 56 -13.50 -2.06 -3.29
N ILE A 57 -12.99 -3.29 -3.47
CA ILE A 57 -13.85 -4.45 -3.76
C ILE A 57 -14.79 -4.71 -2.59
N GLU A 58 -14.27 -4.74 -1.37
CA GLU A 58 -15.04 -4.98 -0.15
C GLU A 58 -16.14 -3.92 0.03
N TYR A 59 -15.81 -2.64 -0.14
CA TYR A 59 -16.78 -1.54 -0.04
C TYR A 59 -17.99 -1.72 -0.97
N PHE A 60 -17.77 -2.19 -2.19
CA PHE A 60 -18.85 -2.41 -3.17
C PHE A 60 -19.56 -3.75 -3.04
N THR A 61 -19.06 -4.67 -2.20
CA THR A 61 -19.60 -6.03 -2.06
C THR A 61 -20.12 -6.34 -0.66
N ALA A 62 -19.78 -5.53 0.35
CA ALA A 62 -20.23 -5.70 1.72
C ALA A 62 -21.71 -5.30 1.88
N ASP A 63 -22.41 -6.04 2.75
CA ASP A 63 -23.77 -5.70 3.17
C ASP A 63 -23.81 -4.38 3.99
N GLU A 64 -22.72 -4.09 4.70
CA GLU A 64 -22.55 -2.88 5.50
C GLU A 64 -21.20 -2.18 5.18
N PRO A 65 -21.17 -1.17 4.28
CA PRO A 65 -19.94 -0.52 3.84
C PRO A 65 -19.16 0.24 4.93
N SER A 66 -19.81 0.62 6.04
CA SER A 66 -19.19 1.35 7.16
C SER A 66 -18.04 0.57 7.81
N VAL A 67 -18.09 -0.77 7.80
CA VAL A 67 -17.04 -1.64 8.35
C VAL A 67 -15.73 -1.51 7.57
N VAL A 68 -15.81 -1.16 6.28
CA VAL A 68 -14.64 -0.95 5.43
C VAL A 68 -13.93 0.36 5.78
N ASP A 69 -14.67 1.39 6.18
CA ASP A 69 -14.10 2.68 6.61
C ASP A 69 -13.25 2.50 7.88
N GLU A 70 -13.73 1.73 8.86
CA GLU A 70 -12.99 1.42 10.08
C GLU A 70 -11.71 0.62 9.78
N THR A 71 -11.82 -0.39 8.91
CA THR A 71 -10.67 -1.23 8.54
C THR A 71 -9.63 -0.45 7.74
N PHE A 72 -10.08 0.46 6.86
CA PHE A 72 -9.22 1.38 6.14
C PHE A 72 -8.46 2.30 7.09
N ALA A 73 -9.16 2.93 8.05
CA ALA A 73 -8.54 3.81 9.03
C ALA A 73 -7.46 3.07 9.84
N ARG A 74 -7.79 1.86 10.33
CA ARG A 74 -6.82 1.01 11.04
C ARG A 74 -5.63 0.63 10.17
N PHE A 75 -5.83 0.32 8.90
CA PHE A 75 -4.72 0.04 7.98
C PHE A 75 -3.77 1.25 7.83
N VAL A 76 -4.33 2.46 7.72
CA VAL A 76 -3.53 3.68 7.63
C VAL A 76 -2.72 3.89 8.91
N ASP A 77 -3.36 3.80 10.07
CA ASP A 77 -2.73 4.12 11.35
C ASP A 77 -1.80 3.02 11.87
N GLU A 78 -2.26 1.77 11.87
CA GLU A 78 -1.55 0.63 12.48
C GLU A 78 -0.45 0.07 11.57
N PHE A 79 -0.50 0.33 10.25
CA PHE A 79 0.48 -0.21 9.31
C PHE A 79 1.16 0.87 8.45
N LEU A 80 0.40 1.65 7.70
CA LEU A 80 0.98 2.55 6.69
C LEU A 80 1.82 3.65 7.33
N LEU A 81 1.32 4.26 8.39
CA LEU A 81 1.96 5.37 9.11
C LEU A 81 2.60 4.94 10.44
N ALA A 82 2.55 3.64 10.77
CA ALA A 82 3.17 3.11 11.97
C ALA A 82 4.66 3.51 12.06
N PRO A 83 5.19 3.81 13.25
CA PRO A 83 6.58 4.26 13.41
C PRO A 83 7.57 3.35 12.68
N PHE A 84 8.48 3.97 11.93
CA PHE A 84 9.57 3.32 11.19
C PHE A 84 10.90 3.58 11.92
N GLY A 85 10.98 3.16 13.18
CA GLY A 85 12.18 3.33 13.99
C GLY A 85 13.37 2.53 13.44
N PRO A 86 14.62 2.95 13.74
CA PRO A 86 15.76 2.04 13.62
C PRO A 86 15.46 0.81 14.47
N SER A 87 15.78 -0.39 13.97
CA SER A 87 15.66 -1.65 14.70
C SER A 87 16.06 -1.45 16.17
N ALA A 88 15.26 -2.01 17.07
CA ALA A 88 15.37 -1.87 18.53
C ALA A 88 16.82 -1.77 19.02
N PRO A 89 17.11 -0.94 20.05
CA PRO A 89 18.45 -0.85 20.61
C PRO A 89 18.94 -2.25 20.95
N ASP A 90 20.16 -2.55 20.49
CA ASP A 90 20.91 -3.73 20.89
C ASP A 90 20.74 -3.91 22.40
N ARG A 91 20.13 -5.02 22.81
CA ARG A 91 20.13 -5.42 24.22
C ARG A 91 21.55 -5.85 24.51
N GLY A 92 22.40 -4.87 24.77
CA GLY A 92 23.75 -5.06 25.27
C GLY A 92 23.68 -6.04 26.45
N ARG A 93 24.22 -7.24 26.22
CA ARG A 93 24.71 -8.08 27.30
C ARG A 93 25.98 -7.42 27.80
N GLY A 94 25.82 -6.53 28.78
CA GLY A 94 26.83 -6.33 29.82
C GLY A 94 26.76 -7.47 30.82
#